data_AF-A0A093V434-F1
#
_entry.id   AF-A0A093V434-F1
#
_cell.length_a   1.000
_cell.length_b   1.000
_cell.length_c   1.000
_cell.angle_alpha   90.00
_cell.angle_beta   90.00
_cell.angle_gamma   90.00
#
_symmetry.space_group_name_H-M   'P 1'
#
loop_
_entity.id
_entity.type
_entity.pdbx_description
1 polymer ?
#
loop_
_entity_poly.entity_id
_entity_poly.type
_entity_poly.pdbx_seq_one_letter_code
_entity_poly.pdbx_strand_id
1 'polypeptide(L)'
;MRNVPSVAWHGSCLVGIRTLFTPSCTVQSPANLIANSLRRCWTRRQLSYSSQGVLRYQQAWKTTRHTSPFAPISAARSTLIRTATNSTTEQPKEIEHGVRLDSQPLSAAEIKTIFRSSSVTPEMGNRILSVLHGRRLEGTLDLNLPSDIKRAVRSRTIENGLQWLRANHPIDEDAAILARIEREEKEEEERLLQYVQELGPQSGHWNAQLGEEGDIYGRSTFQETRKLNEARLLKEQEKNRKEWLEGEMKDREKIQKQLKGNTELQKYNPSAVVEARPRADPQERPFLAWAQKHYVRAENTDSDFSTMTTARRILPAFGVTLLVLGLCYYYAETYQPPVYYKRMWKDIPPAAATIMGLMATNVGVWMLWKLPPAWRMLNQYFISVPLYPYAMSVVGSVFSHQQFKHLLTNTVILWLIGLRLHDEIGRGNFLSLYLASGVVGSLISLTSHVLLQRLTVTSLGASGAIAGLVAAWSTNSSPASSPTIGATPSPPTVPPSSQP
;
A
#
# COMPACT_ATOMS: atom_id res chain seq x y z
N MET A 1 40.61 48.75 41.83
CA MET A 1 41.08 50.05 42.36
C MET A 1 41.17 51.03 41.20
N ARG A 2 40.66 52.27 41.41
CA ARG A 2 40.84 53.51 40.63
C ARG A 2 40.02 53.67 39.32
N ASN A 3 38.84 54.27 39.51
CA ASN A 3 38.33 55.53 38.93
C ASN A 3 38.70 55.91 37.48
N VAL A 4 37.65 56.06 36.65
CA VAL A 4 37.54 57.14 35.65
C VAL A 4 36.07 57.64 35.65
N PRO A 5 35.80 58.97 35.78
CA PRO A 5 34.46 59.56 35.78
C PRO A 5 34.13 60.35 34.50
N SER A 6 32.86 60.79 34.41
CA SER A 6 32.30 61.84 33.52
C SER A 6 32.04 61.39 32.07
N VAL A 7 30.95 61.75 31.38
CA VAL A 7 30.28 63.05 31.26
C VAL A 7 28.79 62.88 30.95
N ALA A 8 28.00 63.80 31.48
CA ALA A 8 26.57 63.96 31.34
C ALA A 8 26.14 64.48 29.96
N TRP A 9 24.90 64.19 29.57
CA TRP A 9 24.04 65.17 28.89
C TRP A 9 22.70 65.21 29.61
N HIS A 10 22.47 66.31 30.33
CA HIS A 10 21.17 66.78 30.79
C HIS A 10 20.65 67.83 29.79
N GLY A 11 19.33 67.96 29.70
CA GLY A 11 18.66 69.06 29.02
C GLY A 11 17.30 68.62 28.46
N SER A 12 16.30 68.40 29.31
CA SER A 12 15.25 69.39 29.67
C SER A 12 14.10 69.36 28.66
N CYS A 13 12.98 68.74 29.02
CA CYS A 13 11.81 69.37 29.66
C CYS A 13 10.90 70.12 28.67
N LEU A 14 9.66 69.64 28.53
CA LEU A 14 8.41 70.39 28.74
C LEU A 14 7.31 69.33 28.91
N VAL A 15 6.83 69.10 30.15
CA VAL A 15 5.54 69.60 30.69
C VAL A 15 4.36 68.94 29.95
N GLY A 16 3.67 67.96 30.52
CA GLY A 16 2.69 68.10 31.61
C GLY A 16 1.33 67.76 31.00
N ILE A 17 0.66 66.68 31.38
CA ILE A 17 -0.36 66.65 32.44
C ILE A 17 -0.27 65.30 33.16
N ARG A 18 -0.08 65.38 34.48
CA ARG A 18 -0.32 64.29 35.46
C ARG A 18 -1.50 64.71 36.33
N THR A 19 -2.04 63.68 37.01
CA THR A 19 -2.96 63.67 38.16
C THR A 19 -4.43 63.56 37.74
N LEU A 20 -5.14 62.50 38.14
CA LEU A 20 -5.50 62.17 39.53
C LEU A 20 -5.37 60.66 39.88
N PHE A 21 -4.66 60.39 41.00
CA PHE A 21 -4.83 59.37 42.08
C PHE A 21 -5.34 57.94 41.76
N THR A 22 -4.91 56.80 42.31
CA THR A 22 -3.81 56.23 43.16
C THR A 22 -4.01 54.69 43.15
N PRO A 23 -3.04 53.86 43.59
CA PRO A 23 -2.93 52.46 43.19
C PRO A 23 -3.56 51.45 44.17
N SER A 24 -4.00 50.30 43.65
CA SER A 24 -4.14 49.04 44.40
C SER A 24 -4.20 47.85 43.44
N CYS A 25 -3.68 46.71 43.90
CA CYS A 25 -3.52 45.41 43.24
C CYS A 25 -2.30 45.23 42.30
N THR A 26 -1.15 45.00 42.94
CA THR A 26 -0.04 44.24 42.35
C THR A 26 -0.45 42.77 42.17
N VAL A 27 -0.52 42.30 40.93
CA VAL A 27 -0.56 40.87 40.59
C VAL A 27 0.87 40.33 40.71
N GLN A 28 1.12 39.47 41.70
CA GLN A 28 2.40 38.79 41.84
C GLN A 28 2.47 37.57 40.90
N SER A 29 3.54 37.54 40.10
CA SER A 29 3.96 36.43 39.25
C SER A 29 4.33 35.18 40.08
N PRO A 30 3.92 33.95 39.68
CA PRO A 30 4.09 32.73 40.47
C PRO A 30 5.53 32.16 40.49
N ALA A 31 6.53 32.88 39.98
CA ALA A 31 7.89 32.37 39.81
C ALA A 31 8.69 32.23 41.13
N ASN A 32 8.28 32.86 42.24
CA ASN A 32 9.07 32.89 43.47
C ASN A 32 8.64 31.91 44.57
N LEU A 33 7.52 31.19 44.42
CA LEU A 33 7.03 30.25 45.45
C LEU A 33 7.46 28.79 45.25
N ILE A 34 7.95 28.44 44.06
CA ILE A 34 8.43 27.08 43.75
C ILE A 34 9.81 26.80 44.38
N ALA A 35 10.60 27.84 44.69
CA ALA A 35 11.93 27.69 45.27
C ALA A 35 11.92 27.25 46.76
N ASN A 36 10.84 27.49 47.51
CA ASN A 36 10.79 27.24 48.94
C ASN A 36 10.09 25.95 49.37
N SER A 37 9.28 25.31 48.50
CA SER A 37 8.61 24.03 48.80
C SER A 37 9.47 22.79 48.52
N LEU A 38 10.51 22.91 47.68
CA LEU A 38 11.40 21.80 47.32
C LEU A 38 12.42 21.41 48.41
N ARG A 39 12.48 22.13 49.54
CA ARG A 39 13.45 21.87 50.62
C ARG A 39 12.97 20.95 51.76
N ARG A 40 11.71 20.49 51.78
CA ARG A 40 11.16 19.73 52.94
C ARG A 40 10.57 18.34 52.66
N CYS A 41 10.71 17.78 51.46
CA CYS A 41 10.20 16.42 51.15
C CYS A 41 11.29 15.45 50.70
N TRP A 42 12.46 15.50 51.35
CA TRP A 42 13.49 14.46 51.24
C TRP A 42 13.64 13.72 52.57
N THR A 43 12.67 12.86 52.89
CA THR A 43 12.84 11.76 53.84
C THR A 43 12.07 10.52 53.39
N ARG A 44 12.79 9.66 52.67
CA ARG A 44 12.83 8.19 52.82
C ARG A 44 11.48 7.44 52.95
N ARG A 45 11.02 6.87 51.82
CA ARG A 45 10.55 5.47 51.78
C ARG A 45 10.68 4.90 50.37
N GLN A 46 11.64 4.01 50.20
CA GLN A 46 11.76 3.15 49.03
C GLN A 46 10.61 2.14 49.06
N LEU A 47 9.83 2.07 47.98
CA LEU A 47 9.17 0.82 47.60
C LEU A 47 9.91 0.28 46.38
N SER A 48 10.73 -0.74 46.64
CA SER A 48 11.24 -1.65 45.62
C SER A 48 10.06 -2.45 45.07
N TYR A 49 9.86 -2.44 43.75
CA TYR A 49 8.98 -3.40 43.09
C TYR A 49 9.83 -4.26 42.17
N SER A 50 10.00 -5.52 42.57
CA SER A 50 10.44 -6.62 41.71
C SER A 50 9.20 -7.32 41.13
N SER A 51 9.30 -7.75 39.87
CA SER A 51 8.51 -8.83 39.25
C SER A 51 8.97 -8.92 37.79
N GLN A 52 9.84 -9.82 37.36
CA GLN A 52 9.64 -11.27 37.22
C GLN A 52 8.18 -11.70 37.00
N GLY A 53 7.92 -12.20 35.79
CA GLY A 53 6.74 -13.00 35.41
C GLY A 53 5.51 -12.20 35.00
N VAL A 54 5.09 -12.33 33.74
CA VAL A 54 3.85 -13.02 33.33
C VAL A 54 3.90 -13.21 31.81
N LEU A 55 4.38 -14.38 31.40
CA LEU A 55 3.92 -15.03 30.17
C LEU A 55 2.63 -15.75 30.52
N ARG A 56 1.53 -15.39 29.85
CA ARG A 56 0.38 -16.25 29.53
C ARG A 56 -0.69 -15.38 28.88
N TYR A 57 -1.00 -15.63 27.61
CA TYR A 57 -2.32 -16.11 27.19
C TYR A 57 -2.31 -16.37 25.67
N GLN A 58 -2.52 -17.65 25.32
CA GLN A 58 -3.14 -18.14 24.08
C GLN A 58 -4.61 -17.64 24.02
N GLN A 59 -5.44 -17.69 22.98
CA GLN A 59 -5.51 -18.36 21.69
C GLN A 59 -6.75 -17.82 20.93
N ALA A 60 -6.84 -18.17 19.64
CA ALA A 60 -8.00 -18.05 18.74
C ALA A 60 -8.34 -16.58 18.37
N TRP A 61 -8.77 -16.23 17.16
CA TRP A 61 -9.99 -16.65 16.47
C TRP A 61 -9.77 -16.94 14.97
N LYS A 62 -10.75 -17.66 14.45
CA LYS A 62 -10.79 -18.43 13.20
C LYS A 62 -10.88 -17.59 11.93
N THR A 63 -10.34 -18.20 10.88
CA THR A 63 -10.47 -17.92 9.45
C THR A 63 -11.91 -17.71 8.98
N THR A 64 -12.11 -16.74 8.10
CA THR A 64 -13.19 -16.78 7.09
C THR A 64 -12.67 -16.20 5.77
N ARG A 65 -12.66 -17.04 4.72
CA ARG A 65 -12.50 -16.63 3.32
C ARG A 65 -13.85 -16.14 2.81
N HIS A 66 -13.89 -15.15 1.93
CA HIS A 66 -14.90 -15.01 0.86
C HIS A 66 -14.41 -13.91 -0.12
N THR A 67 -13.98 -14.30 -1.32
CA THR A 67 -14.66 -14.15 -2.63
C THR A 67 -14.59 -12.74 -3.23
N SER A 68 -13.78 -12.59 -4.28
CA SER A 68 -13.81 -11.49 -5.24
C SER A 68 -14.84 -11.75 -6.34
N PRO A 69 -15.59 -10.75 -6.82
CA PRO A 69 -16.51 -10.91 -7.95
C PRO A 69 -15.79 -10.71 -9.30
N PHE A 70 -16.12 -11.57 -10.24
CA PHE A 70 -15.90 -11.39 -11.67
C PHE A 70 -16.92 -10.40 -12.26
N ALA A 71 -16.48 -9.56 -13.20
CA ALA A 71 -17.33 -8.90 -14.18
C ALA A 71 -16.64 -8.98 -15.56
N PRO A 72 -17.34 -9.34 -16.65
CA PRO A 72 -16.77 -9.37 -17.99
C PRO A 72 -17.03 -8.03 -18.71
N ILE A 73 -16.05 -7.55 -19.47
CA ILE A 73 -16.25 -6.48 -20.45
C ILE A 73 -15.86 -7.02 -21.82
N SER A 74 -16.85 -7.07 -22.70
CA SER A 74 -16.70 -7.33 -24.12
C SER A 74 -16.01 -6.17 -24.81
N ALA A 75 -15.02 -6.44 -25.66
CA ALA A 75 -14.57 -5.50 -26.66
C ALA A 75 -14.58 -6.19 -28.02
N ALA A 76 -15.57 -5.82 -28.83
CA ALA A 76 -15.63 -6.11 -30.25
C ALA A 76 -14.51 -5.35 -30.97
N ARG A 77 -13.82 -6.04 -31.90
CA ARG A 77 -13.01 -5.35 -32.91
C ARG A 77 -13.31 -5.97 -34.27
N SER A 78 -14.03 -5.18 -35.06
CA SER A 78 -14.45 -5.43 -36.43
C SER A 78 -13.25 -5.51 -37.37
N THR A 79 -13.15 -6.61 -38.10
CA THR A 79 -12.30 -6.78 -39.27
C THR A 79 -12.95 -6.08 -40.47
N LEU A 80 -12.28 -5.04 -40.99
CA LEU A 80 -12.61 -4.42 -42.28
C LEU A 80 -12.10 -5.32 -43.40
N ILE A 81 -13.02 -6.03 -44.06
CA ILE A 81 -12.75 -6.73 -45.32
C ILE A 81 -12.75 -5.68 -46.43
N ARG A 82 -11.58 -5.44 -47.03
CA ARG A 82 -11.42 -4.57 -48.19
C ARG A 82 -11.72 -5.40 -49.43
N THR A 83 -12.90 -5.24 -50.00
CA THR A 83 -13.27 -5.78 -51.32
C THR A 83 -12.41 -5.11 -52.39
N ALA A 84 -11.43 -5.84 -52.93
CA ALA A 84 -10.72 -5.44 -54.13
C ALA A 84 -11.53 -5.90 -55.35
N THR A 85 -12.19 -4.95 -56.01
CA THR A 85 -12.76 -5.12 -57.33
C THR A 85 -11.63 -5.20 -58.35
N ASN A 86 -11.27 -6.41 -58.78
CA ASN A 86 -10.36 -6.58 -59.90
C ASN A 86 -11.11 -6.27 -61.20
N SER A 87 -10.75 -5.13 -61.79
CA SER A 87 -11.02 -4.75 -63.17
C SER A 87 -10.56 -5.85 -64.12
N THR A 88 -11.49 -6.46 -64.84
CA THR A 88 -11.20 -7.41 -65.91
C THR A 88 -10.69 -6.63 -67.11
N THR A 89 -9.37 -6.60 -67.28
CA THR A 89 -8.75 -6.25 -68.55
C THR A 89 -9.15 -7.33 -69.55
N GLU A 90 -10.04 -7.01 -70.49
CA GLU A 90 -10.38 -7.91 -71.61
C GLU A 90 -9.12 -8.13 -72.46
N GLN A 91 -8.40 -9.22 -72.16
CA GLN A 91 -7.46 -9.82 -73.08
C GLN A 91 -8.26 -10.32 -74.32
N PRO A 92 -7.75 -10.15 -75.54
CA PRO A 92 -8.42 -10.67 -76.73
C PRO A 92 -8.56 -12.18 -76.57
N LYS A 93 -9.80 -12.68 -76.43
CA LYS A 93 -10.07 -14.11 -76.27
C LYS A 93 -9.44 -14.86 -77.44
N GLU A 94 -8.44 -15.67 -77.12
CA GLU A 94 -7.77 -16.56 -78.06
C GLU A 94 -8.83 -17.44 -78.73
N ILE A 95 -8.84 -17.46 -80.05
CA ILE A 95 -9.85 -18.18 -80.83
C ILE A 95 -9.54 -19.68 -80.68
N GLU A 96 -10.38 -20.40 -79.94
CA GLU A 96 -10.23 -21.85 -79.80
C GLU A 96 -10.48 -22.52 -81.16
N HIS A 97 -9.45 -23.17 -81.70
CA HIS A 97 -9.46 -23.85 -83.01
C HIS A 97 -9.71 -25.36 -82.91
N GLY A 98 -9.67 -25.93 -81.69
CA GLY A 98 -9.94 -27.35 -81.43
C GLY A 98 -8.93 -28.30 -82.08
N VAL A 99 -9.27 -29.59 -82.11
CA VAL A 99 -8.43 -30.66 -82.70
C VAL A 99 -8.92 -30.98 -84.11
N ARG A 100 -8.02 -31.03 -85.10
CA ARG A 100 -8.39 -31.38 -86.49
C ARG A 100 -8.78 -32.85 -86.59
N LEU A 101 -9.95 -33.11 -87.17
CA LEU A 101 -10.51 -34.46 -87.34
C LEU A 101 -9.85 -35.24 -88.48
N ASP A 102 -9.66 -34.59 -89.63
CA ASP A 102 -9.08 -35.18 -90.84
C ASP A 102 -8.02 -34.25 -91.48
N SER A 103 -7.21 -34.79 -92.38
CA SER A 103 -6.18 -34.03 -93.11
C SER A 103 -6.75 -33.04 -94.14
N GLN A 104 -8.01 -33.22 -94.56
CA GLN A 104 -8.73 -32.30 -95.43
C GLN A 104 -10.05 -31.84 -94.76
N PRO A 105 -10.45 -30.57 -94.90
CA PRO A 105 -11.70 -30.06 -94.34
C PRO A 105 -12.90 -30.67 -95.06
N LEU A 106 -13.97 -31.00 -94.31
CA LEU A 106 -15.20 -31.56 -94.87
C LEU A 106 -15.83 -30.57 -95.88
N SER A 107 -16.40 -31.13 -96.95
CA SER A 107 -17.00 -30.34 -98.02
C SER A 107 -18.29 -29.65 -97.55
N ALA A 108 -18.67 -28.57 -98.25
CA ALA A 108 -19.88 -27.81 -97.91
C ALA A 108 -21.17 -28.65 -97.97
N ALA A 109 -21.20 -29.69 -98.81
CA ALA A 109 -22.33 -30.61 -98.92
C ALA A 109 -22.43 -31.52 -97.69
N GLU A 110 -21.31 -32.08 -97.25
CA GLU A 110 -21.25 -32.97 -96.08
C GLU A 110 -21.63 -32.22 -94.81
N ILE A 111 -21.12 -31.01 -94.60
CA ILE A 111 -21.46 -30.19 -93.43
C ILE A 111 -22.96 -29.89 -93.36
N LYS A 112 -23.60 -29.62 -94.50
CA LYS A 112 -25.04 -29.39 -94.58
C LYS A 112 -25.84 -30.64 -94.17
N THR A 113 -25.37 -31.82 -94.53
CA THR A 113 -26.00 -33.10 -94.14
C THR A 113 -25.82 -33.39 -92.65
N ILE A 114 -24.64 -33.11 -92.10
CA ILE A 114 -24.27 -33.37 -90.70
C ILE A 114 -25.08 -32.48 -89.75
N PHE A 115 -25.07 -31.17 -89.98
CA PHE A 115 -25.71 -30.20 -89.09
C PHE A 115 -27.22 -30.06 -89.33
N ARG A 116 -27.74 -30.59 -90.44
CA ARG A 116 -29.15 -30.47 -90.88
C ARG A 116 -29.65 -29.02 -90.88
N SER A 117 -28.75 -28.08 -91.17
CA SER A 117 -29.03 -26.64 -91.22
C SER A 117 -28.26 -26.00 -92.38
N SER A 118 -28.90 -25.07 -93.08
CA SER A 118 -28.27 -24.24 -94.11
C SER A 118 -27.60 -22.98 -93.56
N SER A 119 -27.71 -22.72 -92.25
CA SER A 119 -27.23 -21.48 -91.62
C SER A 119 -25.75 -21.51 -91.23
N VAL A 120 -25.08 -22.65 -91.34
CA VAL A 120 -23.68 -22.83 -90.90
C VAL A 120 -22.76 -22.76 -92.11
N THR A 121 -21.78 -21.85 -92.09
CA THR A 121 -20.74 -21.78 -93.13
C THR A 121 -19.80 -22.98 -93.03
N PRO A 122 -19.21 -23.46 -94.14
CA PRO A 122 -18.32 -24.63 -94.11
C PRO A 122 -17.13 -24.49 -93.16
N GLU A 123 -16.55 -23.30 -93.08
CA GLU A 123 -15.45 -23.01 -92.15
C GLU A 123 -15.89 -23.08 -90.68
N MET A 124 -17.06 -22.51 -90.37
CA MET A 124 -17.62 -22.55 -89.01
C MET A 124 -18.05 -23.97 -88.62
N GLY A 125 -18.61 -24.74 -89.55
CA GLY A 125 -19.01 -26.13 -89.31
C GLY A 125 -17.83 -27.02 -88.99
N ASN A 126 -16.75 -26.93 -89.79
CA ASN A 126 -15.50 -27.65 -89.53
C ASN A 126 -14.87 -27.25 -88.19
N ARG A 127 -14.91 -25.95 -87.86
CA ARG A 127 -14.41 -25.45 -86.56
C ARG A 127 -15.25 -25.94 -85.37
N ILE A 128 -16.57 -26.02 -85.52
CA ILE A 128 -17.43 -26.54 -84.46
C ILE A 128 -17.11 -28.01 -84.20
N LEU A 129 -16.95 -28.81 -85.26
CA LEU A 129 -16.58 -30.21 -85.12
C LEU A 129 -15.20 -30.38 -84.48
N SER A 130 -14.21 -29.56 -84.86
CA SER A 130 -12.87 -29.62 -84.27
C SER A 130 -12.84 -29.24 -82.80
N VAL A 131 -13.56 -28.19 -82.41
CA VAL A 131 -13.69 -27.74 -81.00
C VAL A 131 -14.44 -28.78 -80.17
N LEU A 132 -15.56 -29.30 -80.67
CA LEU A 132 -16.31 -30.35 -79.96
C LEU A 132 -15.47 -31.63 -79.82
N HIS A 133 -14.74 -32.03 -80.85
CA HIS A 133 -13.87 -33.20 -80.78
C HIS A 133 -12.71 -33.01 -79.79
N GLY A 134 -12.06 -31.84 -79.80
CA GLY A 134 -11.03 -31.50 -78.82
C GLY A 134 -11.55 -31.56 -77.38
N ARG A 135 -12.72 -30.98 -77.12
CA ARG A 135 -13.34 -31.00 -75.77
C ARG A 135 -13.81 -32.38 -75.33
N ARG A 136 -14.15 -33.28 -76.26
CA ARG A 136 -14.45 -34.69 -75.96
C ARG A 136 -13.19 -35.45 -75.52
N LEU A 137 -12.05 -35.17 -76.16
CA LEU A 137 -10.75 -35.77 -75.79
C LEU A 137 -10.24 -35.23 -74.44
N GLU A 138 -10.50 -33.96 -74.16
CA GLU A 138 -10.07 -33.29 -72.93
C GLU A 138 -11.02 -33.50 -71.73
N GLY A 139 -12.22 -34.05 -71.95
CA GLY A 139 -13.24 -34.19 -70.89
C GLY A 139 -13.83 -32.86 -70.43
N THR A 140 -13.88 -31.86 -71.30
CA THR A 140 -14.32 -30.48 -71.03
C THR A 140 -15.62 -30.10 -71.75
N LEU A 141 -16.40 -31.10 -72.17
CA LEU A 141 -17.67 -30.92 -72.89
C LEU A 141 -18.75 -30.20 -72.04
N ASP A 142 -18.63 -30.29 -70.72
CA ASP A 142 -19.43 -29.61 -69.70
C ASP A 142 -19.17 -28.10 -69.61
N LEU A 143 -17.99 -27.64 -70.04
CA LEU A 143 -17.62 -26.23 -70.01
C LEU A 143 -18.32 -25.42 -71.11
N ASN A 144 -18.54 -24.13 -70.83
CA ASN A 144 -19.17 -23.22 -71.78
C ASN A 144 -18.37 -23.13 -73.10
N LEU A 145 -19.02 -23.43 -74.22
CA LEU A 145 -18.48 -23.20 -75.57
C LEU A 145 -18.09 -21.72 -75.79
N PRO A 146 -17.11 -21.45 -76.67
CA PRO A 146 -16.70 -20.09 -77.02
C PRO A 146 -17.90 -19.21 -77.41
N SER A 147 -17.86 -17.95 -76.97
CA SER A 147 -19.01 -17.03 -77.09
C SER A 147 -19.39 -16.67 -78.53
N ASP A 148 -18.44 -16.79 -79.45
CA ASP A 148 -18.63 -16.65 -80.89
C ASP A 148 -19.44 -17.82 -81.48
N ILE A 149 -19.13 -19.07 -81.12
CA ILE A 149 -19.88 -20.26 -81.55
C ILE A 149 -21.30 -20.24 -80.98
N LYS A 150 -21.45 -19.91 -79.67
CA LYS A 150 -22.76 -19.78 -79.02
C LYS A 150 -23.65 -18.69 -79.63
N ARG A 151 -23.06 -17.62 -80.15
CA ARG A 151 -23.79 -16.51 -80.79
C ARG A 151 -24.16 -16.84 -82.23
N ALA A 152 -23.30 -17.58 -82.94
CA ALA A 152 -23.48 -17.89 -84.35
C ALA A 152 -24.45 -19.06 -84.61
N VAL A 153 -24.52 -20.05 -83.70
CA VAL A 153 -25.24 -21.31 -83.94
C VAL A 153 -26.16 -21.68 -82.77
N ARG A 154 -27.36 -22.17 -83.08
CA ARG A 154 -28.35 -22.64 -82.08
C ARG A 154 -27.90 -23.97 -81.44
N SER A 155 -28.20 -24.18 -80.16
CA SER A 155 -27.78 -25.38 -79.40
C SER A 155 -28.17 -26.71 -80.07
N ARG A 156 -29.37 -26.79 -80.67
CA ARG A 156 -29.84 -27.99 -81.39
C ARG A 156 -28.96 -28.39 -82.58
N THR A 157 -28.34 -27.41 -83.24
CA THR A 157 -27.42 -27.66 -84.36
C THR A 157 -26.09 -28.22 -83.84
N ILE A 158 -25.62 -27.74 -82.68
CA ILE A 158 -24.40 -28.23 -82.02
C ILE A 158 -24.58 -29.68 -81.57
N GLU A 159 -25.75 -30.03 -81.03
CA GLU A 159 -26.12 -31.41 -80.67
C GLU A 159 -26.10 -32.37 -81.85
N ASN A 160 -26.60 -31.95 -83.03
CA ASN A 160 -26.53 -32.78 -84.24
C ASN A 160 -25.07 -33.08 -84.63
N GLY A 161 -24.19 -32.07 -84.55
CA GLY A 161 -22.76 -32.25 -84.79
C GLY A 161 -22.10 -33.19 -83.78
N LEU A 162 -22.47 -33.08 -82.51
CA LEU A 162 -22.00 -33.97 -81.45
C LEU A 162 -22.48 -35.42 -81.65
N GLN A 163 -23.74 -35.62 -82.05
CA GLN A 163 -24.31 -36.93 -82.34
C GLN A 163 -23.61 -37.60 -83.52
N TRP A 164 -23.28 -36.84 -84.57
CA TRP A 164 -22.49 -37.32 -85.69
C TRP A 164 -21.06 -37.70 -85.27
N LEU A 165 -20.41 -36.87 -84.44
CA LEU A 165 -19.09 -37.17 -83.89
C LEU A 165 -19.08 -38.45 -83.02
N ARG A 166 -20.15 -38.70 -82.25
CA ARG A 166 -20.28 -39.94 -81.47
C ARG A 166 -20.47 -41.18 -82.35
N ALA A 167 -21.15 -41.04 -83.49
CA ALA A 167 -21.35 -42.13 -84.43
C ALA A 167 -20.08 -42.48 -85.21
N ASN A 168 -19.29 -41.48 -85.62
CA ASN A 168 -18.12 -41.69 -86.48
C ASN A 168 -16.78 -41.79 -85.73
N HIS A 169 -16.66 -41.15 -84.57
CA HIS A 169 -15.49 -41.20 -83.70
C HIS A 169 -15.90 -41.62 -82.28
N PRO A 170 -16.06 -42.94 -82.03
CA PRO A 170 -16.38 -43.46 -80.71
C PRO A 170 -15.18 -43.23 -79.77
N ILE A 171 -15.41 -42.46 -78.71
CA ILE A 171 -14.45 -42.16 -77.64
C ILE A 171 -15.21 -42.35 -76.33
N ASP A 172 -14.52 -42.87 -75.32
CA ASP A 172 -15.03 -42.94 -73.96
C ASP A 172 -14.94 -41.55 -73.30
N GLU A 173 -16.03 -40.78 -73.42
CA GLU A 173 -16.15 -39.44 -72.86
C GLU A 173 -16.05 -39.47 -71.31
N ASP A 174 -16.54 -40.54 -70.68
CA ASP A 174 -16.54 -40.68 -69.22
C ASP A 174 -15.12 -40.92 -68.69
N ALA A 175 -14.31 -41.71 -69.41
CA ALA A 175 -12.89 -41.89 -69.09
C ALA A 175 -12.08 -40.58 -69.23
N ALA A 176 -12.37 -39.76 -70.25
CA ALA A 176 -11.72 -38.46 -70.43
C ALA A 176 -12.08 -37.47 -69.30
N ILE A 177 -13.34 -37.47 -68.86
CA ILE A 177 -13.80 -36.67 -67.72
C ILE A 177 -13.09 -37.11 -66.43
N LEU A 178 -13.04 -38.42 -66.16
CA LEU A 178 -12.34 -38.95 -64.98
C LEU A 178 -10.85 -38.61 -64.99
N ALA A 179 -10.17 -38.73 -66.15
CA ALA A 179 -8.76 -38.40 -66.30
C ALA A 179 -8.46 -36.90 -66.13
N ARG A 180 -9.46 -36.03 -66.34
CA ARG A 180 -9.38 -34.60 -66.02
C ARG A 180 -9.55 -34.37 -64.53
N ILE A 181 -10.60 -34.94 -63.93
CA ILE A 181 -10.90 -34.79 -62.48
C ILE A 181 -9.72 -35.28 -61.64
N GLU A 182 -9.15 -36.44 -61.95
CA GLU A 182 -7.99 -36.99 -61.22
C GLU A 182 -6.77 -36.07 -61.30
N ARG A 183 -6.59 -35.37 -62.42
CA ARG A 183 -5.49 -34.42 -62.61
C ARG A 183 -5.71 -33.13 -61.82
N GLU A 184 -6.93 -32.60 -61.86
CA GLU A 184 -7.32 -31.42 -61.09
C GLU A 184 -7.21 -31.70 -59.58
N GLU A 185 -7.67 -32.87 -59.12
CA GLU A 185 -7.56 -33.30 -57.72
C GLU A 185 -6.10 -33.41 -57.28
N LYS A 186 -5.23 -34.03 -58.07
CA LYS A 186 -3.79 -34.11 -57.78
C LYS A 186 -3.12 -32.74 -57.71
N GLU A 187 -3.44 -31.84 -58.65
CA GLU A 187 -2.89 -30.48 -58.62
C GLU A 187 -3.38 -29.67 -57.41
N GLU A 188 -4.63 -29.87 -56.99
CA GLU A 188 -5.17 -29.25 -55.77
C GLU A 188 -4.54 -29.85 -54.52
N GLU A 189 -4.37 -31.17 -54.44
CA GLU A 189 -3.64 -31.85 -53.36
C GLU A 189 -2.21 -31.33 -53.26
N GLU A 190 -1.48 -31.24 -54.38
CA GLU A 190 -0.13 -30.68 -54.43
C GLU A 190 -0.09 -29.21 -53.99
N ARG A 191 -1.06 -28.39 -54.44
CA ARG A 191 -1.19 -27.00 -53.99
C ARG A 191 -1.49 -26.89 -52.50
N LEU A 192 -2.37 -27.74 -51.97
CA LEU A 192 -2.69 -27.78 -50.54
C LEU A 192 -1.47 -28.23 -49.73
N LEU A 193 -0.72 -29.22 -50.20
CA LEU A 193 0.53 -29.67 -49.58
C LEU A 193 1.57 -28.56 -49.58
N GLN A 194 1.77 -27.87 -50.70
CA GLN A 194 2.66 -26.70 -50.79
C GLN A 194 2.20 -25.57 -49.86
N TYR A 195 0.91 -25.28 -49.81
CA TYR A 195 0.34 -24.27 -48.93
C TYR A 195 0.52 -24.59 -47.45
N VAL A 196 0.30 -25.85 -47.05
CA VAL A 196 0.58 -26.33 -45.69
C VAL A 196 2.07 -26.24 -45.37
N GLN A 197 2.93 -26.53 -46.35
CA GLN A 197 4.37 -26.44 -46.21
C GLN A 197 4.87 -24.98 -46.10
N GLU A 198 4.28 -24.05 -46.85
CA GLU A 198 4.59 -22.61 -46.82
C GLU A 198 4.05 -21.93 -45.56
N LEU A 199 2.83 -22.27 -45.13
CA LEU A 199 2.22 -21.68 -43.93
C LEU A 199 2.99 -22.03 -42.65
N GLY A 200 3.65 -23.19 -42.64
CA GLY A 200 4.21 -23.76 -41.42
C GLY A 200 3.13 -23.98 -40.33
N PRO A 201 3.48 -24.68 -39.24
CA PRO A 201 2.57 -24.81 -38.11
C PRO A 201 2.24 -23.43 -37.52
N GLN A 202 0.94 -23.15 -37.36
CA GLN A 202 0.43 -21.90 -36.76
C GLN A 202 0.73 -21.75 -35.25
N SER A 203 1.54 -22.64 -34.69
CA SER A 203 2.17 -22.50 -33.38
C SER A 203 3.45 -23.34 -33.30
N GLY A 204 4.60 -22.72 -33.57
CA GLY A 204 5.90 -23.26 -33.20
C GLY A 204 6.53 -24.23 -34.20
N HIS A 205 7.82 -24.02 -34.45
CA HIS A 205 8.66 -24.68 -35.44
C HIS A 205 8.62 -26.22 -35.42
N TRP A 206 8.94 -26.87 -36.54
CA TRP A 206 9.13 -28.33 -36.63
C TRP A 206 10.20 -28.78 -35.61
N ASN A 207 9.88 -29.74 -34.73
CA ASN A 207 10.62 -30.18 -33.52
C ASN A 207 10.44 -29.35 -32.22
N ALA A 208 9.36 -28.57 -32.07
CA ALA A 208 9.05 -27.95 -30.79
C ALA A 208 8.95 -29.01 -29.66
N GLN A 209 9.57 -28.75 -28.51
CA GLN A 209 9.52 -29.66 -27.36
C GLN A 209 8.08 -29.79 -26.86
N LEU A 210 7.60 -31.04 -26.76
CA LEU A 210 6.34 -31.37 -26.12
C LEU A 210 6.32 -30.89 -24.66
N GLY A 211 5.12 -30.69 -24.11
CA GLY A 211 4.95 -30.32 -22.70
C GLY A 211 5.45 -31.42 -21.75
N GLU A 212 5.46 -31.11 -20.44
CA GLU A 212 5.70 -32.16 -19.43
C GLU A 212 4.65 -33.29 -19.58
N GLU A 213 5.03 -34.54 -19.31
CA GLU A 213 4.16 -35.73 -19.40
C GLU A 213 3.54 -36.00 -20.79
N GLY A 214 4.11 -35.44 -21.87
CA GLY A 214 3.61 -35.69 -23.22
C GLY A 214 2.40 -34.83 -23.59
N ASP A 215 2.19 -33.72 -22.89
CA ASP A 215 1.11 -32.78 -23.19
C ASP A 215 1.20 -32.26 -24.63
N ILE A 216 0.10 -32.42 -25.36
CA ILE A 216 -0.06 -32.07 -26.79
C ILE A 216 0.14 -30.57 -27.01
N TYR A 217 -0.11 -29.76 -25.97
CA TYR A 217 -0.06 -28.30 -26.02
C TYR A 217 1.36 -27.69 -25.98
N GLY A 218 2.41 -28.51 -26.03
CA GLY A 218 3.80 -28.03 -26.03
C GLY A 218 4.22 -27.39 -24.70
N ARG A 219 5.48 -26.95 -24.63
CA ARG A 219 6.05 -26.37 -23.41
C ARG A 219 5.53 -24.95 -23.13
N SER A 220 4.80 -24.77 -22.03
CA SER A 220 4.25 -23.45 -21.65
C SER A 220 5.29 -22.53 -21.03
N THR A 221 5.67 -21.47 -21.75
CA THR A 221 6.59 -20.42 -21.25
C THR A 221 6.10 -19.76 -19.96
N PHE A 222 4.78 -19.66 -19.76
CA PHE A 222 4.18 -19.13 -18.53
C PHE A 222 4.38 -20.07 -17.33
N GLN A 223 4.24 -21.38 -17.52
CA GLN A 223 4.48 -22.36 -16.47
C GLN A 223 5.96 -22.38 -16.07
N GLU A 224 6.87 -22.32 -17.05
CA GLU A 224 8.30 -22.18 -16.77
C GLU A 224 8.62 -20.91 -16.01
N THR A 225 8.07 -19.78 -16.45
CA THR A 225 8.26 -18.49 -15.76
C THR A 225 7.71 -18.54 -14.34
N ARG A 226 6.57 -19.21 -14.12
CA ARG A 226 6.00 -19.42 -12.78
C ARG A 226 6.93 -20.29 -11.92
N LYS A 227 7.40 -21.43 -12.42
CA LYS A 227 8.34 -22.32 -11.74
C LYS A 227 9.65 -21.60 -11.39
N LEU A 228 10.16 -20.77 -12.30
CA LEU A 228 11.35 -19.95 -12.06
C LEU A 228 11.12 -18.89 -10.98
N ASN A 229 9.96 -18.23 -10.98
CA ASN A 229 9.59 -17.25 -9.95
C ASN A 229 9.37 -17.91 -8.59
N GLU A 230 8.70 -19.07 -8.53
CA GLU A 230 8.53 -19.87 -7.32
C GLU A 230 9.89 -20.31 -6.76
N ALA A 231 10.77 -20.84 -7.62
CA ALA A 231 12.13 -21.20 -7.23
C ALA A 231 12.95 -19.99 -6.74
N ARG A 232 12.79 -18.82 -7.37
CA ARG A 232 13.43 -17.58 -6.93
C ARG A 232 12.92 -17.15 -5.55
N LEU A 233 11.61 -17.16 -5.33
CA LEU A 233 10.99 -16.81 -4.05
C LEU A 233 11.42 -17.76 -2.92
N LEU A 234 11.47 -19.07 -3.19
CA LEU A 234 11.96 -20.06 -2.23
C LEU A 234 13.43 -19.84 -1.86
N LYS A 235 14.29 -19.60 -2.86
CA LYS A 235 15.70 -19.25 -2.62
C LYS A 235 15.84 -17.98 -1.78
N GLU A 236 15.03 -16.96 -2.06
CA GLU A 236 15.03 -15.71 -1.28
C GLU A 236 14.54 -15.93 0.16
N GLN A 237 13.51 -16.75 0.36
CA GLN A 237 13.02 -17.13 1.68
C GLN A 237 14.07 -17.91 2.48
N GLU A 238 14.73 -18.89 1.86
CA GLU A 238 15.83 -19.64 2.48
C GLU A 238 17.01 -18.74 2.84
N LYS A 239 17.39 -17.81 1.96
CA LYS A 239 18.43 -16.82 2.23
C LYS A 239 18.06 -15.94 3.43
N ASN A 240 16.86 -15.37 3.44
CA ASN A 240 16.37 -14.54 4.55
C ASN A 240 16.29 -15.32 5.87
N ARG A 241 15.92 -16.61 5.81
CA ARG A 241 15.90 -17.51 6.97
C ARG A 241 17.33 -17.75 7.50
N LYS A 242 18.29 -18.04 6.62
CA LYS A 242 19.70 -18.21 7.00
C LYS A 242 20.25 -16.94 7.65
N GLU A 243 20.03 -15.78 7.03
CA GLU A 243 20.46 -14.49 7.59
C GLU A 243 19.83 -14.20 8.97
N TRP A 244 18.55 -14.55 9.16
CA TRP A 244 17.85 -14.42 10.43
C TRP A 244 18.46 -15.30 11.53
N LEU A 245 18.80 -16.55 11.23
CA LEU A 245 19.42 -17.49 12.17
C LEU A 245 20.89 -17.10 12.44
N GLU A 246 21.65 -16.76 11.41
CA GLU A 246 23.04 -16.28 11.53
C GLU A 246 23.14 -15.00 12.37
N GLY A 247 22.13 -14.12 12.30
CA GLY A 247 22.10 -12.92 13.13
C GLY A 247 22.04 -13.23 14.63
N GLU A 248 21.47 -14.37 15.05
CA GLU A 248 21.51 -14.80 16.46
C GLU A 248 22.95 -15.09 16.91
N MET A 249 23.69 -15.83 16.07
CA MET A 249 25.08 -16.18 16.33
C MET A 249 25.95 -14.92 16.46
N LYS A 250 25.74 -13.93 15.58
CA LYS A 250 26.44 -12.64 15.64
C LYS A 250 26.15 -11.87 16.94
N ASP A 251 24.89 -11.85 17.39
CA ASP A 251 24.52 -11.19 18.64
C ASP A 251 25.15 -11.91 19.86
N ARG A 252 25.16 -13.25 19.86
CA ARG A 252 25.80 -14.06 20.90
C ARG A 252 27.30 -13.82 20.97
N GLU A 253 27.98 -13.77 19.82
CA GLU A 253 29.40 -13.42 19.75
C GLU A 253 29.67 -12.01 20.28
N LYS A 254 28.80 -11.04 19.97
CA LYS A 254 28.92 -9.66 20.47
C LYS A 254 28.79 -9.61 21.99
N ILE A 255 27.80 -10.28 22.56
CA ILE A 255 27.60 -10.39 24.01
C ILE A 255 28.81 -11.08 24.66
N GLN A 256 29.33 -12.17 24.08
CA GLN A 256 30.52 -12.85 24.58
C GLN A 256 31.77 -11.95 24.54
N LYS A 257 31.97 -11.17 23.48
CA LYS A 257 33.07 -10.20 23.38
C LYS A 257 32.95 -9.13 24.46
N GLN A 258 31.75 -8.60 24.70
CA GLN A 258 31.49 -7.62 25.76
C GLN A 258 31.78 -8.17 27.16
N LEU A 259 31.42 -9.43 27.43
CA LEU A 259 31.71 -10.10 28.70
C LEU A 259 33.20 -10.39 28.91
N LYS A 260 33.95 -10.67 27.84
CA LYS A 260 35.41 -10.85 27.91
C LYS A 260 36.14 -9.53 28.18
N GLY A 261 35.65 -8.41 27.63
CA GLY A 261 36.22 -7.08 27.87
C GLY A 261 35.96 -6.55 29.28
N ASN A 262 34.85 -6.94 29.91
CA ASN A 262 34.46 -6.50 31.25
C ASN A 262 34.60 -7.64 32.27
N THR A 263 35.82 -7.87 32.76
CA THR A 263 36.17 -8.95 33.70
C THR A 263 35.35 -8.94 35.00
N GLU A 264 34.77 -7.80 35.38
CA GLU A 264 33.95 -7.66 36.60
C GLU A 264 32.49 -8.12 36.42
N LEU A 265 31.95 -8.11 35.19
CA LEU A 265 30.57 -8.56 34.92
C LEU A 265 30.43 -10.09 34.91
N GLN A 266 31.53 -10.82 34.71
CA GLN A 266 31.54 -12.29 34.76
C GLN A 266 31.14 -12.84 36.13
N LYS A 267 31.35 -12.06 37.21
CA LYS A 267 31.03 -12.46 38.58
C LYS A 267 29.54 -12.39 38.91
N TYR A 268 28.71 -11.68 38.12
CA TYR A 268 27.36 -11.31 38.56
C TYR A 268 26.19 -12.07 37.94
N ASN A 269 26.33 -12.89 36.88
CA ASN A 269 25.43 -14.02 36.57
C ASN A 269 25.75 -14.68 35.20
N PRO A 270 26.23 -15.93 35.15
CA PRO A 270 26.29 -16.71 33.90
C PRO A 270 24.90 -17.05 33.36
N SER A 271 23.87 -17.05 34.22
CA SER A 271 22.48 -17.38 33.89
C SER A 271 21.77 -16.33 33.04
N ALA A 272 22.18 -15.06 33.13
CA ALA A 272 21.58 -13.97 32.34
C ALA A 272 21.93 -14.07 30.84
N VAL A 273 23.04 -14.76 30.51
CA VAL A 273 23.47 -15.05 29.13
C VAL A 273 22.66 -16.21 28.53
N VAL A 274 22.07 -17.06 29.38
CA VAL A 274 21.34 -18.29 28.97
C VAL A 274 19.84 -18.04 28.78
N GLU A 275 19.30 -16.93 29.30
CA GLU A 275 17.86 -16.62 29.18
C GLU A 275 17.47 -15.92 27.87
N ALA A 276 18.42 -15.67 26.95
CA ALA A 276 18.09 -15.22 25.60
C ALA A 276 17.45 -16.40 24.83
N ARG A 277 16.11 -16.37 24.71
CA ARG A 277 15.37 -17.37 23.93
C ARG A 277 15.92 -17.45 22.51
N PRO A 278 16.09 -18.66 21.93
CA PRO A 278 16.52 -18.79 20.54
C PRO A 278 15.55 -18.07 19.60
N ARG A 279 16.07 -17.52 18.51
CA ARG A 279 15.23 -16.94 17.46
C ARG A 279 14.36 -18.04 16.88
N ALA A 280 13.06 -17.82 16.76
CA ALA A 280 12.16 -18.79 16.17
C ALA A 280 12.45 -18.94 14.68
N ASP A 281 12.35 -20.18 14.22
CA ASP A 281 12.41 -20.47 12.79
C ASP A 281 11.18 -19.87 12.09
N PRO A 282 11.37 -19.02 11.05
CA PRO A 282 10.28 -18.48 10.25
C PRO A 282 9.38 -19.55 9.61
N GLN A 283 9.90 -20.75 9.34
CA GLN A 283 9.13 -21.82 8.68
C GLN A 283 8.20 -22.55 9.67
N GLU A 284 8.66 -22.78 10.90
CA GLU A 284 7.86 -23.46 11.93
C GLU A 284 6.87 -22.51 12.63
N ARG A 285 7.32 -21.29 12.95
CA ARG A 285 6.56 -20.31 13.74
C ARG A 285 6.64 -18.93 13.11
N PRO A 286 5.98 -18.72 11.95
CA PRO A 286 6.13 -17.50 11.15
C PRO A 286 5.76 -16.24 11.94
N PHE A 287 4.68 -16.28 12.74
CA PHE A 287 4.25 -15.12 13.53
C PHE A 287 5.25 -14.75 14.63
N LEU A 288 5.80 -15.75 15.34
CA LEU A 288 6.74 -15.51 16.42
C LEU A 288 8.07 -14.95 15.87
N ALA A 289 8.57 -15.53 14.78
CA ALA A 289 9.77 -15.04 14.10
C ALA A 289 9.57 -13.62 13.56
N TRP A 290 8.40 -13.32 13.00
CA TRP A 290 8.05 -11.97 12.55
C TRP A 290 8.00 -10.96 13.70
N ALA A 291 7.36 -11.31 14.82
CA ALA A 291 7.30 -10.43 16.00
C ALA A 291 8.70 -10.23 16.60
N GLN A 292 9.50 -11.28 16.71
CA GLN A 292 10.89 -11.21 17.18
C GLN A 292 11.75 -10.34 16.26
N LYS A 293 11.57 -10.43 14.94
CA LYS A 293 12.29 -9.58 13.98
C LYS A 293 12.04 -8.10 14.24
N HIS A 294 10.79 -7.72 14.51
CA HIS A 294 10.46 -6.34 14.87
C HIS A 294 10.99 -5.94 16.24
N TYR A 295 10.96 -6.84 17.22
CA TYR A 295 11.54 -6.62 18.54
C TYR A 295 13.05 -6.33 18.45
N VAL A 296 13.81 -7.20 17.77
CA VAL A 296 15.26 -7.04 17.54
C VAL A 296 15.55 -5.73 16.80
N ARG A 297 14.75 -5.39 15.78
CA ARG A 297 14.88 -4.13 15.04
C ARG A 297 14.57 -2.88 15.89
N ALA A 298 13.73 -3.02 16.91
CA ALA A 298 13.37 -1.95 17.83
C ALA A 298 14.42 -1.76 18.94
N GLU A 299 15.20 -2.79 19.26
CA GLU A 299 16.28 -2.76 20.27
C GLU A 299 17.64 -2.37 19.65
N ASN A 300 17.94 -2.86 18.45
CA ASN A 300 19.18 -2.54 17.72
C ASN A 300 19.18 -1.07 17.26
N THR A 301 19.71 -0.22 18.14
CA THR A 301 20.01 1.17 17.84
C THR A 301 21.51 1.28 17.54
N ASP A 302 21.85 1.71 16.32
CA ASP A 302 23.23 1.66 15.78
C ASP A 302 24.21 2.66 16.43
N SER A 303 23.73 3.55 17.30
CA SER A 303 24.55 4.58 17.93
C SER A 303 25.10 4.16 19.29
N ASP A 304 26.42 4.21 19.43
CA ASP A 304 27.11 3.95 20.70
C ASP A 304 26.92 5.11 21.69
N PHE A 305 25.94 5.00 22.58
CA PHE A 305 25.64 6.03 23.59
C PHE A 305 26.52 5.94 24.86
N SER A 306 27.42 4.96 24.92
CA SER A 306 28.31 4.73 26.07
C SER A 306 29.30 5.88 26.30
N THR A 307 29.69 6.59 25.25
CA THR A 307 30.67 7.70 25.31
C THR A 307 30.04 9.08 25.49
N MET A 308 28.71 9.17 25.65
CA MET A 308 28.02 10.46 25.73
C MET A 308 28.18 11.15 27.09
N THR A 309 28.59 12.43 27.03
CA THR A 309 28.60 13.33 28.19
C THR A 309 27.20 13.61 28.71
N THR A 310 27.09 13.87 30.02
CA THR A 310 25.85 14.21 30.72
C THR A 310 25.11 15.38 30.06
N ALA A 311 25.83 16.40 29.60
CA ALA A 311 25.25 17.56 28.92
C ALA A 311 24.60 17.19 27.58
N ARG A 312 25.24 16.35 26.75
CA ARG A 312 24.65 15.90 25.48
C ARG A 312 23.40 15.05 25.67
N ARG A 313 23.22 14.43 26.84
CA ARG A 313 22.01 13.66 27.18
C ARG A 313 20.82 14.53 27.54
N ILE A 314 21.06 15.67 28.21
CA ILE A 314 20.01 16.50 28.79
C ILE A 314 19.67 17.70 27.89
N LEU A 315 20.68 18.35 27.27
CA LEU A 315 20.49 19.60 26.53
C LEU A 315 19.48 19.50 25.37
N PRO A 316 19.47 18.44 24.53
CA PRO A 316 18.49 18.33 23.45
C PRO A 316 17.05 18.20 23.97
N ALA A 317 16.86 17.38 25.01
CA ALA A 317 15.58 17.22 25.70
C ALA A 317 15.12 18.55 26.32
N PHE A 318 16.04 19.27 26.97
CA PHE A 318 15.78 20.60 27.51
C PHE A 318 15.36 21.61 26.43
N GLY A 319 16.05 21.64 25.29
CA GLY A 319 15.68 22.49 24.16
C GLY A 319 14.26 22.22 23.64
N VAL A 320 13.90 20.95 23.47
CA VAL A 320 12.53 20.55 23.09
C VAL A 320 11.52 20.97 24.16
N THR A 321 11.85 20.83 25.45
CA THR A 321 10.93 21.24 26.52
C THR A 321 10.66 22.74 26.50
N LEU A 322 11.69 23.58 26.32
CA LEU A 322 11.52 25.03 26.23
C LEU A 322 10.67 25.41 25.02
N LEU A 323 10.88 24.75 23.89
CA LEU A 323 10.07 24.95 22.68
C LEU A 323 8.60 24.61 22.97
N VAL A 324 8.31 23.44 23.55
CA VAL A 324 6.93 23.03 23.86
C VAL A 324 6.30 23.95 24.89
N LEU A 325 7.03 24.42 25.90
CA LEU A 325 6.53 25.40 26.86
C LEU A 325 6.18 26.73 26.18
N GLY A 326 7.03 27.22 25.28
CA GLY A 326 6.75 28.41 24.47
C GLY A 326 5.50 28.25 23.60
N LEU A 327 5.33 27.09 22.95
CA LEU A 327 4.13 26.77 22.18
C LEU A 327 2.89 26.66 23.06
N CYS A 328 2.98 26.07 24.25
CA CYS A 328 1.87 25.96 25.19
C CYS A 328 1.44 27.34 25.71
N TYR A 329 2.40 28.22 26.01
CA TYR A 329 2.13 29.60 26.39
C TYR A 329 1.43 30.36 25.26
N TYR A 330 1.99 30.29 24.04
CA TYR A 330 1.38 30.91 22.87
C TYR A 330 -0.03 30.38 22.59
N TYR A 331 -0.23 29.06 22.71
CA TYR A 331 -1.55 28.43 22.55
C TYR A 331 -2.54 28.91 23.63
N ALA A 332 -2.11 29.01 24.88
CA ALA A 332 -2.98 29.47 25.98
C ALA A 332 -3.50 30.89 25.73
N GLU A 333 -2.63 31.81 25.28
CA GLU A 333 -2.98 33.21 25.02
C GLU A 333 -3.84 33.40 23.76
N THR A 334 -3.58 32.61 22.71
CA THR A 334 -4.25 32.78 21.41
C THR A 334 -5.53 31.95 21.26
N TYR A 335 -5.79 31.01 22.16
CA TYR A 335 -6.89 30.06 22.02
C TYR A 335 -8.27 30.72 22.25
N GLN A 336 -9.12 30.63 21.23
CA GLN A 336 -10.53 31.00 21.33
C GLN A 336 -11.42 29.75 21.23
N PRO A 337 -12.37 29.54 22.17
CA PRO A 337 -13.23 28.37 22.15
C PRO A 337 -14.20 28.42 20.96
N PRO A 338 -14.45 27.29 20.28
CA PRO A 338 -15.36 27.24 19.15
C PRO A 338 -16.82 27.45 19.60
N VAL A 339 -17.53 28.30 18.84
CA VAL A 339 -18.98 28.50 18.91
C VAL A 339 -19.73 27.18 18.77
N TYR A 340 -20.88 27.05 19.45
CA TYR A 340 -21.63 25.80 19.60
C TYR A 340 -21.88 25.06 18.27
N TYR A 341 -22.30 25.78 17.23
CA TYR A 341 -22.64 25.17 15.93
C TYR A 341 -21.43 24.61 15.16
N LYS A 342 -20.20 25.07 15.46
CA LYS A 342 -18.95 24.56 14.87
C LYS A 342 -18.33 23.39 15.65
N ARG A 343 -18.96 22.96 16.75
CA ARG A 343 -18.44 21.84 17.56
C ARG A 343 -18.67 20.51 16.85
N MET A 344 -17.63 19.67 16.83
CA MET A 344 -17.68 18.31 16.29
C MET A 344 -18.63 17.41 17.08
N TRP A 345 -18.66 17.55 18.40
CA TRP A 345 -19.61 16.89 19.30
C TRP A 345 -20.49 17.95 19.96
N LYS A 346 -21.75 18.02 19.54
CA LYS A 346 -22.69 19.06 19.99
C LYS A 346 -23.36 18.72 21.33
N ASP A 347 -23.58 17.44 21.57
CA ASP A 347 -24.35 16.95 22.72
C ASP A 347 -23.49 16.74 23.98
N ILE A 348 -22.17 16.84 23.83
CA ILE A 348 -21.19 16.57 24.89
C ILE A 348 -20.65 17.90 25.44
N PRO A 349 -20.56 18.08 26.78
CA PRO A 349 -19.99 19.29 27.35
C PRO A 349 -18.51 19.44 26.94
N PRO A 350 -18.02 20.68 26.70
CA PRO A 350 -16.66 20.91 26.20
C PRO A 350 -15.55 20.26 27.03
N ALA A 351 -15.72 20.20 28.35
CA ALA A 351 -14.79 19.54 29.28
C ALA A 351 -14.71 18.03 29.06
N ALA A 352 -15.84 17.36 28.90
CA ALA A 352 -15.84 15.92 28.62
C ALA A 352 -15.25 15.64 27.23
N ALA A 353 -15.54 16.47 26.23
CA ALA A 353 -14.98 16.31 24.89
C ALA A 353 -13.44 16.37 24.87
N THR A 354 -12.82 17.30 25.61
CA THR A 354 -11.37 17.43 25.67
C THR A 354 -10.70 16.26 26.38
N ILE A 355 -11.27 15.86 27.52
CA ILE A 355 -10.73 14.76 28.32
C ILE A 355 -10.91 13.43 27.60
N MET A 356 -12.07 13.18 26.97
CA MET A 356 -12.25 12.02 26.10
C MET A 356 -11.25 12.00 24.95
N GLY A 357 -10.91 13.16 24.38
CA GLY A 357 -9.84 13.27 23.37
C GLY A 357 -8.45 12.86 23.90
N LEU A 358 -8.09 13.29 25.12
CA LEU A 358 -6.84 12.89 25.77
C LEU A 358 -6.85 11.40 26.13
N MET A 359 -7.96 10.89 26.64
CA MET A 359 -8.15 9.47 26.95
C MET A 359 -8.04 8.61 25.68
N ALA A 360 -8.70 9.02 24.60
CA ALA A 360 -8.63 8.34 23.31
C ALA A 360 -7.20 8.33 22.76
N THR A 361 -6.46 9.43 22.91
CA THR A 361 -5.03 9.49 22.54
C THR A 361 -4.21 8.49 23.35
N ASN A 362 -4.35 8.46 24.68
CA ASN A 362 -3.62 7.52 25.54
C ASN A 362 -3.97 6.05 25.23
N VAL A 363 -5.27 5.75 25.04
CA VAL A 363 -5.73 4.41 24.64
C VAL A 363 -5.22 4.03 23.25
N GLY A 364 -5.22 4.97 22.31
CA GLY A 364 -4.69 4.78 20.96
C GLY A 364 -3.20 4.42 20.96
N VAL A 365 -2.39 5.14 21.75
CA VAL A 365 -0.97 4.83 21.93
C VAL A 365 -0.79 3.48 22.62
N TRP A 366 -1.61 3.17 23.64
CA TRP A 366 -1.59 1.85 24.29
C TRP A 366 -1.96 0.70 23.34
N MET A 367 -2.91 0.89 22.43
CA MET A 367 -3.24 -0.06 21.38
C MET A 367 -2.11 -0.18 20.36
N LEU A 368 -1.45 0.93 20.02
CA LEU A 368 -0.31 0.95 19.11
C LEU A 368 0.87 0.12 19.65
N TRP A 369 1.05 0.05 20.97
CA TRP A 369 2.00 -0.87 21.62
C TRP A 369 1.69 -2.36 21.37
N LYS A 370 0.50 -2.73 20.90
CA LYS A 370 0.16 -4.11 20.53
C LYS A 370 0.58 -4.47 19.11
N LEU A 371 0.99 -3.50 18.29
CA LEU A 371 1.38 -3.69 16.91
C LEU A 371 2.91 -3.76 16.78
N PRO A 372 3.49 -4.94 16.45
CA PRO A 372 4.95 -5.09 16.35
C PRO A 372 5.66 -4.12 15.39
N PRO A 373 5.09 -3.74 14.22
CA PRO A 373 5.71 -2.77 13.33
C PRO A 373 5.91 -1.38 13.96
N ALA A 374 5.09 -1.02 14.95
CA ALA A 374 5.16 0.29 15.60
C ALA A 374 6.19 0.35 16.73
N TRP A 375 6.70 -0.79 17.23
CA TRP A 375 7.62 -0.82 18.38
C TRP A 375 8.88 -0.01 18.18
N ARG A 376 9.45 0.02 16.98
CA ARG A 376 10.63 0.85 16.69
C ARG A 376 10.34 2.33 16.93
N MET A 377 9.25 2.83 16.37
CA MET A 377 8.84 4.23 16.53
C MET A 377 8.50 4.54 17.99
N LEU A 378 7.79 3.64 18.66
CA LEU A 378 7.39 3.81 20.06
C LEU A 378 8.58 3.79 21.03
N ASN A 379 9.55 2.90 20.82
CA ASN A 379 10.78 2.88 21.62
C ASN A 379 11.62 4.16 21.44
N GLN A 380 11.60 4.76 20.25
CA GLN A 380 12.36 5.98 19.97
C GLN A 380 11.68 7.25 20.52
N TYR A 381 10.35 7.37 20.42
CA TYR A 381 9.64 8.61 20.71
C TYR A 381 8.69 8.55 21.91
N PHE A 382 8.31 7.37 22.38
CA PHE A 382 7.29 7.18 23.42
C PHE A 382 7.83 6.52 24.70
N ILE A 383 9.14 6.26 24.77
CA ILE A 383 9.84 5.83 25.99
C ILE A 383 11.01 6.79 26.24
N SER A 384 11.13 7.29 27.47
CA SER A 384 12.32 8.00 27.90
C SER A 384 13.31 7.04 28.54
N VAL A 385 14.46 6.85 27.90
CA VAL A 385 15.58 6.05 28.42
C VAL A 385 16.81 6.94 28.57
N PRO A 386 17.37 7.10 29.79
CA PRO A 386 18.54 7.93 30.03
C PRO A 386 19.82 7.45 29.31
N LEU A 387 19.85 6.17 28.94
CA LEU A 387 20.94 5.58 28.17
C LEU A 387 21.01 6.13 26.74
N TYR A 388 19.86 6.33 26.08
CA TYR A 388 19.76 6.81 24.70
C TYR A 388 18.65 7.88 24.58
N PRO A 389 18.88 9.09 25.12
CA PRO A 389 17.82 10.09 25.22
C PRO A 389 17.53 10.71 23.85
N TYR A 390 16.45 10.28 23.21
CA TYR A 390 15.87 10.99 22.08
C TYR A 390 15.14 12.24 22.58
N ALA A 391 15.44 13.41 22.01
CA ALA A 391 14.88 14.69 22.48
C ALA A 391 13.34 14.71 22.47
N MET A 392 12.73 14.14 21.43
CA MET A 392 11.27 14.06 21.27
C MET A 392 10.61 13.06 22.24
N SER A 393 11.38 12.18 22.88
CA SER A 393 10.84 11.20 23.85
C SER A 393 10.16 11.86 25.05
N VAL A 394 10.58 13.07 25.41
CA VAL A 394 10.01 13.83 26.53
C VAL A 394 8.55 14.19 26.28
N VAL A 395 8.15 14.38 25.02
CA VAL A 395 6.77 14.69 24.63
C VAL A 395 5.95 13.40 24.49
N GLY A 396 6.45 12.42 23.74
CA GLY A 396 5.69 11.19 23.50
C GLY A 396 5.51 10.32 24.75
N SER A 397 6.46 10.36 25.69
CA SER A 397 6.36 9.63 26.97
C SER A 397 5.15 10.03 27.81
N VAL A 398 4.62 11.26 27.65
CA VAL A 398 3.42 11.74 28.36
C VAL A 398 2.17 10.93 27.99
N PHE A 399 2.11 10.39 26.76
CA PHE A 399 0.95 9.67 26.23
C PHE A 399 1.12 8.15 26.24
N SER A 400 2.26 7.65 26.72
CA SER A 400 2.63 6.23 26.62
C SER A 400 2.39 5.47 27.91
N HIS A 401 1.77 4.30 27.83
CA HIS A 401 1.54 3.40 28.97
C HIS A 401 1.84 1.96 28.56
N GLN A 402 2.60 1.21 29.38
CA GLN A 402 2.90 -0.20 29.11
C GLN A 402 1.86 -1.17 29.70
N GLN A 403 1.39 -0.90 30.93
CA GLN A 403 0.46 -1.78 31.64
C GLN A 403 -0.97 -1.19 31.65
N PHE A 404 -1.96 -2.07 31.49
CA PHE A 404 -3.37 -1.68 31.51
C PHE A 404 -3.79 -1.02 32.83
N LYS A 405 -3.32 -1.56 33.97
CA LYS A 405 -3.62 -0.98 35.30
C LYS A 405 -3.12 0.46 35.43
N HIS A 406 -1.90 0.75 34.96
CA HIS A 406 -1.33 2.10 34.97
C HIS A 406 -2.13 3.06 34.07
N LEU A 407 -2.57 2.61 32.90
CA LEU A 407 -3.44 3.41 32.03
C LEU A 407 -4.77 3.71 32.72
N LEU A 408 -5.42 2.70 33.28
CA LEU A 408 -6.72 2.82 33.93
C LEU A 408 -6.67 3.83 35.09
N THR A 409 -5.69 3.72 35.99
CA THR A 409 -5.54 4.65 37.11
C THR A 409 -5.31 6.09 36.64
N ASN A 410 -4.46 6.31 35.64
CA ASN A 410 -4.23 7.65 35.08
C ASN A 410 -5.50 8.22 34.45
N THR A 411 -6.22 7.43 33.66
CA THR A 411 -7.46 7.84 33.00
C THR A 411 -8.57 8.17 34.00
N VAL A 412 -8.72 7.38 35.07
CA VAL A 412 -9.73 7.65 36.12
C VAL A 412 -9.43 8.96 36.86
N ILE A 413 -8.17 9.19 37.25
CA ILE A 413 -7.78 10.44 37.93
C ILE A 413 -7.97 11.64 36.99
N LEU A 414 -7.57 11.50 35.73
CA LEU A 414 -7.75 12.52 34.70
C LEU A 414 -9.24 12.86 34.50
N TRP A 415 -10.13 11.87 34.51
CA TRP A 415 -11.57 12.10 34.38
C TRP A 415 -12.12 12.89 35.58
N LEU A 416 -11.83 12.44 36.81
CA LEU A 416 -12.39 13.04 38.02
C LEU A 416 -11.90 14.48 38.26
N ILE A 417 -10.59 14.70 38.21
CA ILE A 417 -9.98 16.00 38.50
C ILE A 417 -10.00 16.89 37.25
N GLY A 418 -9.77 16.30 36.08
CA GLY A 418 -9.69 17.06 34.84
C GLY A 418 -11.00 17.74 34.47
N LEU A 419 -12.16 17.10 34.71
CA LEU A 419 -13.46 17.72 34.41
C LEU A 419 -13.66 19.00 35.21
N ARG A 420 -13.38 18.94 36.52
CA ARG A 420 -13.53 20.08 37.44
C ARG A 420 -12.57 21.21 37.08
N LEU A 421 -11.30 20.88 36.89
CA LEU A 421 -10.28 21.87 36.56
C LEU A 421 -10.51 22.50 35.19
N HIS A 422 -10.98 21.73 34.21
CA HIS A 422 -11.29 22.25 32.89
C HIS A 422 -12.43 23.28 32.95
N ASP A 423 -13.46 23.03 33.76
CA ASP A 423 -14.57 23.98 33.93
C ASP A 423 -14.11 25.30 34.60
N GLU A 424 -13.09 25.24 35.45
CA GLU A 424 -12.53 26.43 36.12
C GLU A 424 -11.59 27.26 35.22
N ILE A 425 -10.66 26.62 34.52
CA ILE A 425 -9.56 27.32 33.80
C ILE A 425 -9.84 27.43 32.28
N GLY A 426 -10.80 26.65 31.77
CA GLY A 426 -11.14 26.59 30.35
C GLY A 426 -10.20 25.72 29.52
N ARG A 427 -10.62 25.43 28.27
CA ARG A 427 -10.00 24.43 27.39
C ARG A 427 -8.54 24.73 27.02
N GLY A 428 -8.24 25.96 26.61
CA GLY A 428 -6.89 26.34 26.14
C GLY A 428 -5.86 26.16 27.24
N ASN A 429 -6.11 26.78 28.39
CA ASN A 429 -5.26 26.69 29.58
C ASN A 429 -5.14 25.25 30.10
N PHE A 430 -6.23 24.48 30.10
CA PHE A 430 -6.21 23.08 30.52
C PHE A 430 -5.25 22.22 29.66
N LEU A 431 -5.34 22.32 28.33
CA LEU A 431 -4.46 21.57 27.43
C LEU A 431 -3.00 22.01 27.55
N SER A 432 -2.75 23.32 27.61
CA SER A 432 -1.40 23.87 27.82
C SER A 432 -0.81 23.40 29.14
N LEU A 433 -1.60 23.41 30.22
CA LEU A 433 -1.15 22.95 31.53
C LEU A 433 -0.84 21.45 31.53
N TYR A 434 -1.70 20.62 30.92
CA TYR A 434 -1.47 19.17 30.80
C TYR A 434 -0.16 18.86 30.06
N LEU A 435 0.06 19.49 28.90
CA LEU A 435 1.28 19.30 28.11
C LEU A 435 2.52 19.86 28.79
N ALA A 436 2.45 21.07 29.34
CA ALA A 436 3.57 21.72 30.02
C ALA A 436 4.03 20.93 31.24
N SER A 437 3.09 20.53 32.11
CA SER A 437 3.42 19.73 33.29
C SER A 437 3.93 18.33 32.95
N GLY A 438 3.38 17.70 31.90
CA GLY A 438 3.87 16.42 31.39
C GLY A 438 5.32 16.49 30.91
N VAL A 439 5.63 17.44 30.03
CA VAL A 439 6.97 17.61 29.45
C VAL A 439 8.00 18.03 30.50
N VAL A 440 7.64 18.92 31.44
CA VAL A 440 8.52 19.29 32.57
C VAL A 440 8.75 18.09 33.50
N GLY A 441 7.71 17.32 33.82
CA GLY A 441 7.83 16.10 34.62
C GLY A 441 8.75 15.06 33.97
N SER A 442 8.61 14.84 32.66
CA SER A 442 9.46 13.93 31.89
C SER A 442 10.92 14.40 31.85
N LEU A 443 11.18 15.70 31.70
CA LEU A 443 12.53 16.26 31.75
C LEU A 443 13.17 16.11 33.14
N ILE A 444 12.41 16.38 34.21
CA ILE A 444 12.89 16.22 35.58
C ILE A 444 13.22 14.76 35.86
N SER A 445 12.35 13.83 35.45
CA SER A 445 12.61 12.38 35.56
C SER A 445 13.89 12.01 34.82
N LEU A 446 14.04 12.40 33.55
CA LEU A 446 15.24 12.13 32.74
C LEU A 446 16.49 12.69 33.40
N THR A 447 16.49 13.98 33.76
CA THR A 447 17.63 14.66 34.40
C THR A 447 18.00 13.97 35.72
N SER A 448 17.01 13.62 36.55
CA SER A 448 17.26 12.94 37.82
C SER A 448 17.92 11.57 37.63
N HIS A 449 17.48 10.78 36.65
CA HIS A 449 18.06 9.47 36.37
C HIS A 449 19.47 9.57 35.78
N VAL A 450 19.72 10.57 34.94
CA VAL A 450 21.06 10.84 34.39
C VAL A 450 22.03 11.26 35.51
N LEU A 451 21.62 12.17 36.41
CA LEU A 451 22.46 12.65 37.51
C LEU A 451 22.73 11.58 38.56
N LEU A 452 21.76 10.71 38.83
CA LEU A 452 21.91 9.57 39.74
C LEU A 452 22.59 8.34 39.11
N GLN A 453 23.09 8.47 37.87
CA GLN A 453 23.73 7.39 37.09
C GLN A 453 22.86 6.13 36.92
N ARG A 454 21.53 6.27 36.98
CA ARG A 454 20.56 5.17 36.78
C ARG A 454 20.15 5.09 35.32
N LEU A 455 21.06 4.63 34.47
CA LEU A 455 20.89 4.69 33.01
C LEU A 455 19.93 3.66 32.41
N THR A 456 19.66 2.56 33.13
CA THR A 456 18.80 1.45 32.67
C THR A 456 17.33 1.61 33.04
N VAL A 457 16.97 2.64 33.82
CA VAL A 457 15.59 2.87 34.24
C VAL A 457 14.81 3.49 33.08
N THR A 458 13.69 2.87 32.73
CA THR A 458 12.75 3.38 31.73
C THR A 458 11.65 4.17 32.42
N SER A 459 11.30 5.33 31.87
CA SER A 459 10.24 6.20 32.40
C SER A 459 9.25 6.55 31.29
N LEU A 460 7.96 6.39 31.59
CA LEU A 460 6.83 6.69 30.71
C LEU A 460 5.54 6.84 31.53
N GLY A 461 4.63 7.68 31.05
CA GLY A 461 3.28 7.83 31.62
C GLY A 461 2.81 9.28 31.75
N ALA A 462 1.49 9.43 31.72
CA ALA A 462 0.79 10.70 31.92
C ALA A 462 0.82 11.22 33.37
N SER A 463 1.46 10.50 34.31
CA SER A 463 1.40 10.83 35.74
C SER A 463 2.02 12.19 36.08
N GLY A 464 3.08 12.60 35.37
CA GLY A 464 3.65 13.95 35.53
C GLY A 464 2.66 15.05 35.14
N ALA A 465 1.92 14.84 34.06
CA ALA A 465 0.88 15.77 33.62
C ALA A 465 -0.28 15.83 34.61
N ILE A 466 -0.75 14.66 35.06
CA ILE A 466 -1.86 14.55 36.02
C ILE A 466 -1.48 15.17 37.36
N ALA A 467 -0.25 14.96 37.86
CA ALA A 467 0.23 15.60 39.09
C ALA A 467 0.23 17.13 38.97
N GLY A 468 0.57 17.67 37.80
CA GLY A 468 0.44 19.11 37.51
C GLY A 468 -1.00 19.60 37.55
N LEU A 469 -1.95 18.84 36.98
CA LEU A 469 -3.38 19.16 37.07
C LEU A 469 -3.88 19.13 38.52
N VAL A 470 -3.52 18.10 39.30
CA VAL A 470 -3.90 17.99 40.72
C VAL A 470 -3.33 19.17 41.51
N ALA A 471 -2.08 19.54 41.25
CA ALA A 471 -1.46 20.69 41.90
C ALA A 471 -2.20 22.00 41.57
N ALA A 472 -2.53 22.23 40.30
CA ALA A 472 -3.28 23.42 39.87
C ALA A 472 -4.70 23.46 40.46
N TRP A 473 -5.39 22.31 40.49
CA TRP A 473 -6.70 22.21 41.11
C TRP A 473 -6.63 22.49 42.61
N SER A 474 -5.62 21.96 43.32
CA SER A 474 -5.41 22.22 44.75
C SER A 474 -5.10 23.69 45.04
N THR A 475 -4.36 24.38 44.16
CA THR A 475 -4.07 25.81 44.34
C THR A 475 -5.29 26.67 44.07
N ASN A 476 -6.11 26.32 43.07
CA ASN A 476 -7.35 27.05 42.77
C ASN A 476 -8.45 26.78 43.81
N SER A 477 -8.49 25.57 44.36
CA SER A 477 -9.49 25.16 45.37
C SER A 477 -9.12 25.61 46.80
N SER A 478 -8.05 26.39 46.98
CA SER A 478 -7.64 26.85 48.31
C SER A 478 -8.72 27.77 48.92
N PRO A 479 -9.16 27.50 50.16
CA PRO A 479 -10.38 28.08 50.71
C PRO A 479 -10.18 29.54 51.12
N ALA A 480 -10.71 30.45 50.33
CA ALA A 480 -11.18 31.74 50.85
C ALA A 480 -12.62 31.65 51.39
N SER A 481 -13.25 30.48 51.36
CA SER A 481 -14.68 30.31 51.68
C SER A 481 -15.01 28.95 52.32
N SER A 482 -14.15 28.40 53.17
CA SER A 482 -14.64 27.44 54.17
C SER A 482 -15.46 28.22 55.19
N PRO A 483 -16.80 28.05 55.29
CA PRO A 483 -17.49 28.53 56.46
C PRO A 483 -16.95 27.74 57.64
N THR A 484 -16.22 28.42 58.52
CA THR A 484 -15.74 27.86 59.78
C THR A 484 -16.95 27.28 60.53
N ILE A 485 -17.10 25.96 60.48
CA ILE A 485 -17.99 25.20 61.34
C ILE A 485 -17.43 25.39 62.75
N GLY A 486 -17.97 26.37 63.49
CA GLY A 486 -17.49 26.73 64.83
C GLY A 486 -17.82 28.15 65.30
N ALA A 487 -18.30 29.06 64.43
CA ALA A 487 -18.82 30.34 64.90
C ALA A 487 -20.29 30.19 65.28
N THR A 488 -20.58 30.23 66.58
CA THR A 488 -21.93 30.41 67.11
C THR A 488 -22.58 31.65 66.49
N PRO A 489 -23.85 31.60 66.06
CA PRO A 489 -24.53 32.80 65.63
C PRO A 489 -24.66 33.74 66.84
N SER A 490 -24.10 34.94 66.71
CA SER A 490 -24.33 36.05 67.65
C SER A 490 -25.84 36.31 67.77
N PRO A 491 -26.37 36.53 68.99
CA PRO A 491 -27.80 36.75 69.18
C PRO A 491 -28.26 38.04 68.50
N PRO A 492 -29.51 38.11 68.00
CA PRO A 492 -30.04 39.30 67.36
C PRO A 492 -30.19 40.44 68.36
N THR A 493 -29.54 41.57 68.07
CA THR A 493 -29.69 42.83 68.79
C THR A 493 -31.12 43.35 68.59
N VAL A 494 -31.93 43.29 69.65
CA VAL A 494 -33.27 43.89 69.69
C VAL A 494 -33.10 45.42 69.78
N PRO A 495 -33.71 46.23 68.90
CA PRO A 495 -33.70 47.68 69.05
C PRO A 495 -34.62 48.09 70.23
N PRO A 496 -34.25 49.12 71.02
CA PRO A 496 -35.05 49.55 72.15
C PRO A 496 -36.40 50.11 71.67
N SER A 497 -37.47 49.59 72.26
CA SER A 497 -38.82 50.12 72.14
C SER A 497 -38.85 51.55 72.64
N SER A 498 -39.04 52.49 71.71
CA SER A 498 -39.61 53.80 72.02
C SER A 498 -41.08 53.60 72.33
N GLN A 499 -41.55 54.10 73.47
CA GLN A 499 -42.86 54.72 73.65
C GLN A 499 -42.92 55.37 75.06
N PRO A 500 -43.71 56.45 75.21
CA PRO A 500 -43.45 57.59 76.10
C PRO A 500 -43.74 57.39 77.57
#